data_AF-U3A833-F1
#
_entry.id   AF-U3A833-F1
#
_cell.length_a   1.000
_cell.length_b   1.000
_cell.length_c   1.000
_cell.angle_alpha   90.00
_cell.angle_beta   90.00
_cell.angle_gamma   90.00
#
_symmetry.space_group_name_H-M   'P 1'
#
loop_
_entity.id
_entity.type
_entity.pdbx_description
1 polymer ?
#
loop_
_entity_poly.entity_id
_entity_poly.type
_entity_poly.pdbx_seq_one_letter_code
_entity_poly.pdbx_strand_id
1 'polypeptide(L)'
;MGKTVYSKDKLLALSMQRFAAVSSGDLDATMAVLVDEPVFELHPAGLQLSGHADVLQYYKQFLASAGHAISGDIIDTFVSDSAVCLELRMTHGADDDAPEYFRMIAVQPVENGRFTGERLYGDERLFRLMFPNPVWSLFQPLEI
;
A
#
# COMPACT_ATOMS: atom_id res chain seq x y z
N MET A 1 -9.88 7.33 -23.46
CA MET A 1 -9.88 8.54 -22.62
C MET A 1 -8.45 8.77 -22.15
N GLY A 2 -7.87 9.95 -22.33
CA GLY A 2 -6.49 10.21 -21.89
C GLY A 2 -6.40 10.21 -20.36
N LYS A 3 -5.35 9.61 -19.79
CA LYS A 3 -5.12 9.67 -18.34
C LYS A 3 -4.85 11.12 -17.92
N THR A 4 -5.43 11.54 -16.80
CA THR A 4 -5.13 12.84 -16.19
C THR A 4 -3.65 12.90 -15.84
N VAL A 5 -2.96 13.92 -16.33
CA VAL A 5 -1.55 14.19 -16.03
C VAL A 5 -1.49 15.13 -14.83
N TYR A 6 -0.71 14.75 -13.82
CA TYR A 6 -0.48 15.56 -12.62
C TYR A 6 0.96 16.10 -12.61
N SER A 7 1.18 17.25 -11.96
CA SER A 7 2.54 17.68 -11.66
C SER A 7 3.19 16.72 -10.66
N LYS A 8 4.51 16.54 -10.77
CA LYS A 8 5.27 15.67 -9.86
C LYS A 8 5.10 16.06 -8.40
N ASP A 9 5.18 17.36 -8.11
CA ASP A 9 5.02 17.89 -6.74
C ASP A 9 3.65 17.56 -6.15
N LYS A 10 2.60 17.58 -6.98
CA LYS A 10 1.25 17.22 -6.54
C LYS A 10 1.17 15.73 -6.18
N LEU A 11 1.71 14.86 -7.03
CA LEU A 11 1.72 13.42 -6.76
C LEU A 11 2.54 13.08 -5.51
N LEU A 12 3.70 13.72 -5.35
CA LEU A 12 4.52 13.54 -4.15
C LEU A 12 3.80 14.02 -2.89
N ALA A 13 3.14 15.18 -2.94
CA ALA A 13 2.36 15.69 -1.82
C ALA A 13 1.20 14.74 -1.42
N LEU A 14 0.50 14.15 -2.41
CA LEU A 14 -0.53 13.15 -2.15
C LEU A 14 0.06 11.89 -1.48
N SER A 15 1.21 11.40 -1.96
CA SER A 15 1.87 10.22 -1.38
C SER A 15 2.31 10.50 0.06
N MET A 16 2.91 11.67 0.32
CA MET A 16 3.28 12.11 1.67
C MET A 16 2.07 12.24 2.60
N GLN A 17 0.94 12.76 2.10
CA GLN A 17 -0.30 12.84 2.88
C GLN A 17 -0.79 11.44 3.29
N ARG A 18 -0.78 10.48 2.36
CA ARG A 18 -1.14 9.09 2.66
C ARG A 18 -0.18 8.47 3.68
N PHE A 19 1.12 8.69 3.54
CA PHE A 19 2.10 8.23 4.52
C PHE A 19 1.85 8.79 5.90
N ALA A 20 1.61 10.09 6.02
CA ALA A 20 1.33 10.72 7.30
C ALA A 20 0.09 10.11 7.97
N ALA A 21 -0.99 9.90 7.22
CA ALA A 21 -2.22 9.29 7.73
C ALA A 21 -2.01 7.84 8.22
N VAL A 22 -1.30 7.04 7.44
CA VAL A 22 -0.98 5.65 7.83
C VAL A 22 -0.08 5.62 9.06
N SER A 23 0.99 6.43 9.08
CA SER A 23 1.95 6.47 10.18
C SER A 23 1.34 7.02 11.48
N SER A 24 0.32 7.88 11.40
CA SER A 24 -0.38 8.38 12.58
C SER A 24 -1.50 7.46 13.07
N GLY A 25 -1.78 6.35 12.37
CA GLY A 25 -2.91 5.48 12.68
C GLY A 25 -4.27 6.09 12.37
N ASP A 26 -4.34 7.14 11.54
CA ASP A 26 -5.60 7.81 11.20
C ASP A 26 -6.31 7.04 10.09
N LEU A 27 -7.23 6.16 10.49
CA LEU A 27 -7.99 5.32 9.58
C LEU A 27 -8.86 6.14 8.61
N ASP A 28 -9.52 7.19 9.11
CA ASP A 28 -10.44 7.98 8.29
C ASP A 28 -9.65 8.76 7.23
N ALA A 29 -8.54 9.39 7.61
CA ALA A 29 -7.65 10.05 6.66
C ALA A 29 -7.00 9.06 5.66
N THR A 30 -6.66 7.85 6.13
CA THR A 30 -6.10 6.79 5.27
C THR A 30 -7.09 6.33 4.21
N MET A 31 -8.37 6.18 4.57
CA MET A 31 -9.40 5.78 3.63
C MET A 31 -9.82 6.94 2.72
N ALA A 32 -9.83 8.18 3.21
CA ALA A 32 -10.25 9.36 2.44
C ALA A 32 -9.37 9.66 1.22
N VAL A 33 -8.11 9.22 1.20
CA VAL A 33 -7.21 9.40 0.06
C VAL A 33 -7.43 8.36 -1.05
N LEU A 34 -8.25 7.34 -0.81
CA LEU A 34 -8.55 6.29 -1.80
C LEU A 34 -9.80 6.65 -2.62
N VAL A 35 -9.87 6.12 -3.84
CA VAL A 35 -11.12 6.08 -4.61
C VAL A 35 -12.15 5.18 -3.91
N ASP A 36 -13.40 5.22 -4.38
CA ASP A 36 -14.49 4.49 -3.76
C ASP A 36 -14.34 2.96 -3.95
N GLU A 37 -13.77 2.52 -5.07
CA GLU A 37 -13.49 1.10 -5.35
C GLU A 37 -11.99 0.88 -5.59
N PRO A 38 -11.15 0.92 -4.54
CA PRO A 38 -9.71 0.78 -4.70
C PRO A 38 -9.31 -0.69 -4.93
N VAL A 39 -8.22 -0.91 -5.66
CA VAL A 39 -7.70 -2.26 -5.97
C VAL A 39 -6.23 -2.38 -5.56
N PHE A 40 -5.95 -3.36 -4.71
CA PHE A 40 -4.60 -3.70 -4.25
C PHE A 40 -4.18 -5.02 -4.88
N GLU A 41 -3.11 -5.01 -5.67
CA GLU A 41 -2.59 -6.19 -6.35
C GLU A 41 -1.26 -6.64 -5.71
N LEU A 42 -1.11 -7.95 -5.50
CA LEU A 42 0.10 -8.57 -4.96
C LEU A 42 0.81 -9.36 -6.07
N HIS A 43 1.99 -8.90 -6.44
CA HIS A 43 2.85 -9.51 -7.45
C HIS A 43 4.14 -10.04 -6.80
N PRO A 44 4.61 -11.26 -7.14
CA PRO A 44 4.07 -12.19 -8.14
C PRO A 44 2.99 -13.15 -7.59
N ALA A 45 2.45 -12.90 -6.39
CA ALA A 45 1.47 -13.79 -5.76
C ALA A 45 0.20 -14.01 -6.60
N GLY A 46 -0.10 -13.09 -7.54
CA GLY A 46 -1.25 -13.21 -8.44
C GLY A 46 -2.56 -13.06 -7.69
N LEU A 47 -2.59 -12.16 -6.70
CA LEU A 47 -3.75 -11.92 -5.84
C LEU A 47 -4.17 -10.45 -5.91
N GLN A 48 -5.46 -10.20 -5.70
CA GLN A 48 -6.02 -8.87 -5.57
C GLN A 48 -7.00 -8.76 -4.39
N LEU A 49 -7.04 -7.58 -3.77
CA LEU A 49 -8.04 -7.16 -2.80
C LEU A 49 -8.72 -5.90 -3.36
N SER A 50 -10.03 -5.93 -3.52
CA SER A 50 -10.75 -4.86 -4.21
C SER A 50 -11.96 -4.40 -3.42
N GLY A 51 -12.23 -3.11 -3.51
CA GLY A 51 -13.44 -2.49 -3.00
C GLY A 51 -13.32 -1.97 -1.58
N HIS A 52 -14.17 -0.99 -1.27
CA HIS A 52 -14.04 -0.19 -0.05
C HIS A 52 -14.10 -1.03 1.23
N ALA A 53 -15.02 -2.00 1.30
CA ALA A 53 -15.26 -2.80 2.51
C ALA A 53 -14.03 -3.64 2.90
N ASP A 54 -13.45 -4.34 1.94
CA ASP A 54 -12.33 -5.24 2.19
C ASP A 54 -11.04 -4.46 2.46
N VAL A 55 -10.80 -3.37 1.74
CA VAL A 55 -9.67 -2.47 1.99
C VAL A 55 -9.80 -1.77 3.34
N LEU A 56 -11.00 -1.37 3.75
CA LEU A 56 -11.26 -0.84 5.09
C LEU A 56 -10.92 -1.88 6.17
N GLN A 57 -11.27 -3.15 5.96
CA GLN A 57 -10.93 -4.23 6.89
C GLN A 57 -9.40 -4.42 6.99
N TYR A 58 -8.71 -4.37 5.85
CA TYR A 58 -7.25 -4.37 5.83
C TYR A 58 -6.66 -3.24 6.68
N TYR A 59 -7.04 -1.98 6.43
CA TYR A 59 -6.46 -0.87 7.19
C TYR A 59 -6.82 -0.89 8.67
N LYS A 60 -8.04 -1.30 9.03
CA LYS A 60 -8.41 -1.52 10.44
C LYS A 60 -7.44 -2.49 11.13
N GLN A 61 -7.12 -3.60 10.47
CA GLN A 61 -6.19 -4.58 11.03
C GLN A 61 -4.74 -4.08 11.01
N PHE A 62 -4.30 -3.48 9.90
CA PHE A 62 -2.94 -3.01 9.73
C PHE A 62 -2.58 -1.92 10.76
N LEU A 63 -3.44 -0.91 10.91
CA LEU A 63 -3.20 0.19 11.84
C LEU A 63 -3.35 -0.24 13.32
N ALA A 64 -4.17 -1.26 13.62
CA ALA A 64 -4.34 -1.76 14.97
C ALA A 64 -3.24 -2.73 15.44
N SER A 65 -2.54 -3.40 14.51
CA SER A 65 -1.63 -4.52 14.85
C SER A 65 -0.33 -4.49 14.04
N ALA A 66 -0.39 -4.76 12.74
CA ALA A 66 0.77 -5.03 11.89
C ALA A 66 1.69 -3.81 11.67
N GLY A 67 1.17 -2.58 11.73
CA GLY A 67 1.97 -1.37 11.62
C GLY A 67 3.01 -1.20 12.74
N HIS A 68 2.88 -1.92 13.85
CA HIS A 68 3.87 -1.93 14.92
C HIS A 68 4.99 -2.96 14.66
N ALA A 69 4.69 -4.07 13.99
CA ALA A 69 5.65 -5.14 13.74
C ALA A 69 6.38 -4.99 12.41
N ILE A 70 5.85 -4.20 11.48
CA ILE A 70 6.42 -3.96 10.16
C ILE A 70 6.70 -2.47 9.97
N SER A 71 7.96 -2.12 9.74
CA SER A 71 8.38 -0.77 9.35
C SER A 71 8.85 -0.75 7.89
N GLY A 72 8.77 0.41 7.25
CA GLY A 72 9.17 0.61 5.87
C GLY A 72 10.02 1.86 5.71
N ASP A 73 11.25 1.69 5.21
CA ASP A 73 12.13 2.78 4.80
C ASP A 73 12.01 2.98 3.29
N ILE A 74 11.74 4.21 2.86
CA ILE A 74 11.78 4.58 1.45
C ILE A 74 13.25 4.69 1.02
N ILE A 75 13.65 3.85 0.07
CA ILE A 75 14.96 3.90 -0.58
C ILE A 75 14.97 4.96 -1.67
N ASP A 76 13.95 4.94 -2.55
CA ASP A 76 13.83 5.88 -3.65
C ASP A 76 12.34 6.10 -4.03
N THR A 77 12.08 7.20 -4.72
CA THR A 77 10.76 7.62 -5.17
C THR A 77 10.80 8.02 -6.64
N PHE A 78 10.01 7.34 -7.46
CA PHE A 78 9.85 7.62 -8.89
C PHE A 78 8.46 8.17 -9.15
N VAL A 79 8.37 9.29 -9.85
CA VAL A 79 7.08 9.94 -10.14
C VAL A 79 6.86 9.98 -11.65
N SER A 80 5.77 9.36 -12.07
CA SER A 80 5.25 9.42 -13.44
C SER A 80 4.15 10.47 -13.55
N ASP A 81 3.51 10.58 -14.71
CA ASP A 81 2.40 11.52 -14.92
C ASP A 81 1.12 11.13 -14.15
N SER A 82 1.00 9.88 -13.70
CA SER A 82 -0.25 9.36 -13.10
C SER A 82 -0.04 8.44 -11.90
N ALA A 83 1.19 8.30 -11.39
CA ALA A 83 1.50 7.39 -10.29
C ALA A 83 2.78 7.79 -9.57
N VAL A 84 2.81 7.53 -8.27
CA VAL A 84 4.03 7.50 -7.46
C VAL A 84 4.48 6.05 -7.31
N CYS A 85 5.76 5.78 -7.50
CA CYS A 85 6.36 4.49 -7.29
C CYS A 85 7.42 4.61 -6.21
N LEU A 86 7.41 3.69 -5.26
CA LEU A 86 8.26 3.71 -4.09
C LEU A 86 9.07 2.43 -4.04
N GLU A 87 10.38 2.58 -3.93
CA GLU A 87 11.28 1.48 -3.61
C GLU A 87 11.44 1.45 -2.09
N LEU A 88 11.09 0.32 -1.47
CA LEU A 88 11.01 0.18 -0.02
C LEU A 88 11.95 -0.93 0.46
N ARG A 89 12.57 -0.68 1.61
CA ARG A 89 13.08 -1.73 2.50
C ARG A 89 12.06 -1.92 3.61
N MET A 90 11.55 -3.14 3.74
CA MET A 90 10.62 -3.48 4.81
C MET A 90 11.36 -4.27 5.88
N THR A 91 11.07 -4.00 7.15
CA THR A 91 11.62 -4.72 8.29
C THR A 91 10.48 -5.27 9.13
N HIS A 92 10.49 -6.57 9.39
CA HIS A 92 9.58 -7.22 10.34
C HIS A 92 10.32 -7.54 11.63
N GLY A 93 9.71 -7.24 12.78
CA GLY A 93 10.31 -7.47 14.09
C GLY A 93 11.51 -6.54 14.32
N ALA A 94 11.38 -5.25 14.01
CA ALA A 94 12.49 -4.30 14.09
C ALA A 94 13.11 -4.20 15.50
N ASP A 95 12.33 -4.48 16.54
CA ASP A 95 12.77 -4.51 17.94
C ASP A 95 13.17 -5.91 18.43
N ASP A 96 13.11 -6.93 17.57
CA ASP A 96 13.48 -8.31 17.91
C ASP A 96 14.99 -8.53 17.80
N ASP A 97 15.52 -9.57 18.46
CA ASP A 97 16.93 -9.94 18.40
C ASP A 97 17.42 -10.32 16.99
N ALA A 98 16.48 -10.68 16.09
CA ALA A 98 16.76 -11.11 14.73
C ALA A 98 15.66 -10.62 13.76
N PRO A 99 15.72 -9.34 13.31
CA PRO A 99 14.76 -8.78 12.37
C PRO A 99 14.84 -9.45 10.99
N GLU A 100 13.68 -9.56 10.33
CA GLU A 100 13.59 -10.02 8.95
C GLU A 100 13.49 -8.83 7.99
N TYR A 101 14.30 -8.85 6.92
CA TYR A 101 14.36 -7.77 5.94
C TYR A 101 13.83 -8.20 4.58
N PHE A 102 13.02 -7.34 3.96
CA PHE A 102 12.43 -7.57 2.65
C PHE A 102 12.60 -6.35 1.74
N ARG A 103 12.44 -6.59 0.44
CA ARG A 103 12.39 -5.55 -0.59
C ARG A 103 11.00 -5.52 -1.19
N MET A 104 10.47 -4.32 -1.40
CA MET A 104 9.18 -4.12 -2.03
C MET A 104 9.22 -2.92 -2.96
N ILE A 105 8.47 -2.99 -4.06
CA ILE A 105 8.11 -1.83 -4.87
C ILE A 105 6.60 -1.63 -4.74
N ALA A 106 6.18 -0.42 -4.39
CA ALA A 106 4.77 -0.04 -4.37
C ALA A 106 4.50 0.98 -5.47
N VAL A 107 3.61 0.64 -6.41
CA VAL A 107 3.13 1.57 -7.43
C VAL A 107 1.74 2.06 -7.03
N GLN A 108 1.57 3.36 -6.91
CA GLN A 108 0.40 4.04 -6.37
C GLN A 108 -0.24 4.90 -7.47
N PRO A 109 -1.15 4.35 -8.30
CA PRO A 109 -1.77 5.11 -9.37
C PRO A 109 -2.83 6.07 -8.82
N VAL A 110 -2.90 7.26 -9.38
CA VAL A 110 -3.79 8.34 -8.96
C VAL A 110 -4.79 8.65 -10.06
N GLU A 111 -6.06 8.76 -9.66
CA GLU A 111 -7.16 9.21 -10.51
C GLU A 111 -8.02 10.22 -9.75
N ASN A 112 -8.36 11.33 -10.40
CA ASN A 112 -9.16 12.41 -9.82
C ASN A 112 -8.65 12.90 -8.46
N GLY A 113 -7.32 12.86 -8.25
CA GLY A 113 -6.68 13.29 -7.01
C GLY A 113 -6.78 12.30 -5.85
N ARG A 114 -7.15 11.05 -6.10
CA ARG A 114 -7.23 9.95 -5.12
C ARG A 114 -6.47 8.74 -5.63
N PHE A 115 -5.98 7.91 -4.72
CA PHE A 115 -5.30 6.67 -5.08
C PHE A 115 -6.32 5.61 -5.49
N THR A 116 -6.06 4.97 -6.63
CA THR A 116 -6.88 3.86 -7.14
C THR A 116 -6.63 2.53 -6.43
N GLY A 117 -5.76 2.53 -5.42
CA GLY A 117 -5.20 1.36 -4.75
C GLY A 117 -3.69 1.29 -4.98
N GLU A 118 -3.11 0.10 -4.99
CA GLU A 118 -1.67 -0.11 -5.14
C GLU A 118 -1.33 -1.41 -5.87
N ARG A 119 -0.23 -1.41 -6.61
CA ARG A 119 0.42 -2.64 -7.09
C ARG A 119 1.68 -2.85 -6.29
N LEU A 120 1.71 -3.92 -5.52
CA LEU A 120 2.82 -4.28 -4.64
C LEU A 120 3.62 -5.40 -5.28
N TYR A 121 4.90 -5.18 -5.49
CA TYR A 121 5.85 -6.17 -5.97
C TYR A 121 6.78 -6.54 -4.82
N GLY A 122 6.79 -7.79 -4.41
CA GLY A 122 7.52 -8.19 -3.21
C GLY A 122 7.43 -9.68 -2.92
N ASP A 123 7.99 -10.05 -1.77
CA ASP A 123 8.03 -11.42 -1.30
C ASP A 123 6.66 -11.87 -0.75
N GLU A 124 6.18 -13.08 -1.08
CA GLU A 124 4.90 -13.56 -0.55
C GLU A 124 4.94 -13.64 0.98
N ARG A 125 6.10 -13.98 1.56
CA ARG A 125 6.27 -14.00 3.01
C ARG A 125 5.98 -12.63 3.63
N LEU A 126 6.49 -11.56 3.03
CA LEU A 126 6.19 -10.19 3.47
C LEU A 126 4.69 -9.90 3.37
N PHE A 127 4.05 -10.28 2.26
CA PHE A 127 2.61 -10.06 2.10
C PHE A 127 1.78 -10.80 3.15
N ARG A 128 2.14 -12.04 3.50
CA ARG A 128 1.47 -12.79 4.58
C ARG A 128 1.58 -12.09 5.95
N LEU A 129 2.69 -11.39 6.19
CA LEU A 129 2.91 -10.61 7.41
C LEU A 129 2.12 -9.29 7.38
N MET A 130 2.09 -8.60 6.23
CA MET A 130 1.35 -7.34 6.05
C MET A 130 -0.17 -7.52 6.04
N PHE A 131 -0.62 -8.66 5.51
CA PHE A 131 -2.02 -9.01 5.37
C PHE A 131 -2.29 -10.33 6.12
N PRO A 132 -2.23 -10.37 7.46
CA PRO A 132 -2.51 -11.60 8.18
C PRO A 132 -3.97 -12.01 8.02
N ASN A 133 -4.30 -13.25 8.40
CA ASN A 133 -5.71 -13.63 8.52
C ASN A 133 -6.44 -12.73 9.56
N PRO A 134 -7.73 -12.42 9.35
CA PRO A 134 -8.58 -12.91 8.26
C PRO A 134 -8.42 -12.16 6.92
N VAL A 135 -7.70 -11.03 6.86
CA VAL A 135 -7.57 -10.21 5.64
C VAL A 135 -7.00 -11.00 4.46
N TRP A 136 -5.99 -11.86 4.69
CA TRP A 136 -5.46 -12.72 3.62
C TRP A 136 -6.55 -13.51 2.89
N SER A 137 -7.58 -13.96 3.60
CA SER A 137 -8.63 -14.80 3.05
C SER A 137 -9.63 -14.02 2.19
N LEU A 138 -9.57 -12.69 2.20
CA LEU A 138 -10.37 -11.82 1.35
C LEU A 138 -9.78 -11.70 -0.07
N PHE A 139 -8.47 -11.88 -0.20
CA PHE A 139 -7.80 -11.80 -1.50
C PHE A 139 -8.34 -12.86 -2.47
N GLN A 140 -8.59 -12.43 -3.70
CA GLN A 140 -9.00 -13.27 -4.81
C GLN A 140 -7.86 -13.41 -5.82
N PRO A 141 -7.86 -14.43 -6.69
CA PRO A 141 -6.96 -14.47 -7.83
C PRO A 141 -7.04 -13.18 -8.66
N LEU A 142 -5.88 -12.66 -9.05
CA LEU A 142 -5.77 -11.51 -9.95
C LEU A 142 -6.31 -11.92 -11.34
N GLU A 143 -7.25 -11.14 -11.86
CA GLU A 143 -7.72 -11.29 -13.24
C GLU A 143 -6.76 -10.56 -14.18
N ILE A 144 -6.13 -11.28 -15.12
CA ILE A 144 -5.13 -10.76 -16.07
C ILE A 144 -5.70 -10.78 -17.48
#